data_AF-A0AAD3P1G1-F1
#
_entry.id   AF-A0AAD3P1G1-F1
#
_cell.length_a   1.000
_cell.length_b   1.000
_cell.length_c   1.000
_cell.angle_alpha   90.00
_cell.angle_beta   90.00
_cell.angle_gamma   90.00
#
_symmetry.space_group_name_H-M   'P 1'
#
loop_
_entity.id
_entity.type
_entity.pdbx_description
1 polymer ?
#
loop_
_entity_poly.entity_id
_entity_poly.type
_entity_poly.pdbx_seq_one_letter_code
_entity_poly.pdbx_strand_id
1 'polypeptide(L)'
;MFDHLTAHDGIGLPVPEPFSMRRELGSLRRAVEANPRIGPFADVDWVAHYICERRIPTIRYLHNGTHVFADGVPISDRKGVPLAGVDPLSFRRLADRWFRDDAHVYGQGETATKLFWFIARGADADSFTVLNERYGVDKAAGYYITNLRLPTEEPGTFGIVSYYYGRGQKPGIHVEESHYAKDSRKVYAYGVEIEGADAPGFHAIGYEGHYFADKNRIYWENKPIPDADRESFICASEAGQYQAYDKDRPYYAGQPQSVSAEFEHWRGYFEAHPEIAESWWHREQARREAAPSATGQPVAIGGPYFSDGSRIMVRPERPRDGEWVSLDHFDHGSFRHLAGVFGQDRHGLRYFTPGLERYGHAPVKGADPVSFEQVDGPWFRDKGQVYYFDNEVAMPELSVVKADLASFQVLGDAYARDAKGLIVEGVRKRGIDDPAAVQAIGHSFARMGDTLLYRGKPVTKPGKVDPAAARGVHDQLLIDANGHMLFGGSYRKPIPGIDPATLNFLNRVFAADARHVYAMTDTGLLRCEEIDRKHVQPAGLYAVRVADTRFQVSGGRLCKPLRRPESMPRFDHGRKRRLLLSSARASQFAVLLCSVVAEF
;
A
#
# COMPACT_ATOMS: atom_id res chain seq x y z
N MET A 1 -49.28 21.82 -6.04
CA MET A 1 -48.77 21.56 -7.41
C MET A 1 -49.52 20.41 -8.07
N PHE A 2 -49.61 19.24 -7.44
CA PHE A 2 -50.54 18.17 -7.84
C PHE A 2 -51.98 18.70 -7.95
N ASP A 3 -52.50 19.30 -6.87
CA ASP A 3 -53.84 19.92 -6.86
C ASP A 3 -54.00 21.07 -7.88
N HIS A 4 -52.91 21.73 -8.26
CA HIS A 4 -52.92 22.82 -9.25
C HIS A 4 -52.96 22.27 -10.68
N LEU A 5 -52.32 21.12 -10.93
CA LEU A 5 -52.32 20.45 -12.22
C LEU A 5 -53.63 19.68 -12.47
N THR A 6 -54.30 19.20 -11.42
CA THR A 6 -55.59 18.49 -11.50
C THR A 6 -56.81 19.40 -11.39
N ALA A 7 -56.65 20.67 -11.03
CA ALA A 7 -57.77 21.61 -10.93
C ALA A 7 -58.28 22.09 -12.30
N HIS A 8 -57.51 21.92 -13.38
CA HIS A 8 -57.78 22.52 -14.69
C HIS A 8 -57.59 21.55 -15.88
N ASP A 9 -57.51 20.25 -15.64
CA ASP A 9 -57.29 19.25 -16.69
C ASP A 9 -58.53 18.98 -17.57
N GLY A 10 -59.69 19.57 -17.27
CA GLY A 10 -60.85 19.70 -18.16
C GLY A 10 -61.52 18.39 -18.62
N ILE A 11 -60.98 17.23 -18.22
CA ILE A 11 -61.35 15.91 -18.76
C ILE A 11 -61.82 14.96 -17.62
N GLY A 12 -61.58 15.31 -16.35
CA GLY A 12 -62.20 14.63 -15.19
C GLY A 12 -61.89 13.13 -15.08
N LEU A 13 -60.75 12.67 -15.59
CA LEU A 13 -60.36 11.25 -15.52
C LEU A 13 -59.51 10.97 -14.27
N PRO A 14 -59.78 9.89 -13.52
CA PRO A 14 -58.96 9.52 -12.37
C PRO A 14 -57.58 9.03 -12.81
N VAL A 15 -56.51 9.62 -12.26
CA VAL A 15 -55.11 9.22 -12.55
C VAL A 15 -54.77 7.93 -11.78
N PRO A 16 -54.41 6.83 -12.45
CA PRO A 16 -54.08 5.58 -11.77
C PRO A 16 -52.66 5.62 -11.19
N GLU A 17 -52.52 5.22 -9.93
CA GLU A 17 -51.22 5.08 -9.27
C GLU A 17 -50.50 3.77 -9.63
N PRO A 18 -49.15 3.77 -9.70
CA PRO A 18 -48.27 4.90 -9.41
C PRO A 18 -48.01 5.78 -10.65
N PHE A 19 -48.18 7.09 -10.51
CA PHE A 19 -47.84 8.06 -11.56
C PHE A 19 -46.39 8.53 -11.41
N SER A 20 -45.66 8.58 -12.53
CA SER A 20 -44.29 9.11 -12.59
C SER A 20 -44.32 10.53 -13.12
N MET A 21 -44.10 11.53 -12.26
CA MET A 21 -44.03 12.95 -12.65
C MET A 21 -42.74 13.30 -13.41
N ARG A 22 -41.99 12.33 -13.94
CA ARG A 22 -40.64 12.60 -14.48
C ARG A 22 -40.67 13.54 -15.68
N ARG A 23 -41.72 13.46 -16.52
CA ARG A 23 -41.87 14.29 -17.72
C ARG A 23 -42.40 15.68 -17.35
N GLU A 24 -43.31 15.75 -16.40
CA GLU A 24 -43.95 16.95 -15.87
C GLU A 24 -42.96 17.77 -15.04
N LEU A 25 -42.15 17.13 -14.19
CA LEU A 25 -41.04 17.77 -13.48
C LEU A 25 -39.97 18.26 -14.46
N GLY A 26 -39.67 17.51 -15.52
CA GLY A 26 -38.76 17.95 -16.58
C GLY A 26 -39.29 19.17 -17.36
N SER A 27 -40.61 19.25 -17.59
CA SER A 27 -41.25 20.40 -18.25
C SER A 27 -41.38 21.60 -17.31
N LEU A 28 -41.78 21.40 -16.05
CA LEU A 28 -41.82 22.44 -15.01
C LEU A 28 -40.43 23.02 -14.79
N ARG A 29 -39.41 22.16 -14.73
CA ARG A 29 -38.03 22.58 -14.58
C ARG A 29 -37.59 23.47 -15.74
N ARG A 30 -37.86 23.08 -16.99
CA ARG A 30 -37.58 23.92 -18.17
C ARG A 30 -38.36 25.22 -18.16
N ALA A 31 -39.60 25.21 -17.65
CA ALA A 31 -40.42 26.40 -17.50
C ALA A 31 -39.85 27.37 -16.45
N VAL A 32 -39.37 26.85 -15.30
CA VAL A 32 -38.69 27.65 -14.26
C VAL A 32 -37.35 28.18 -14.77
N GLU A 33 -36.60 27.38 -15.52
CA GLU A 33 -35.34 27.81 -16.17
C GLU A 33 -35.59 28.88 -17.24
N ALA A 34 -36.73 28.85 -17.95
CA ALA A 34 -37.11 29.85 -18.95
C ALA A 34 -37.76 31.12 -18.34
N ASN A 35 -38.43 31.00 -17.19
CA ASN A 35 -39.03 32.10 -16.47
C ASN A 35 -39.09 31.77 -14.95
N PRO A 36 -38.13 32.24 -14.14
CA PRO A 36 -37.99 31.82 -12.74
C PRO A 36 -39.07 32.37 -11.80
N ARG A 37 -40.00 33.21 -12.28
CA ARG A 37 -41.11 33.78 -11.49
C ARG A 37 -42.39 32.93 -11.47
N ILE A 38 -42.27 31.63 -11.64
CA ILE A 38 -43.45 30.73 -11.62
C ILE A 38 -43.44 29.82 -10.39
N GLY A 39 -44.63 29.61 -9.82
CA GLY A 39 -44.82 28.75 -8.65
C GLY A 39 -44.33 29.39 -7.34
N PRO A 40 -43.71 28.64 -6.41
CA PRO A 40 -43.33 29.13 -5.08
C PRO A 40 -42.21 30.19 -5.09
N PHE A 41 -41.70 30.54 -6.27
CA PHE A 41 -40.67 31.56 -6.49
C PHE A 41 -41.21 32.80 -7.23
N ALA A 42 -42.53 32.96 -7.33
CA ALA A 42 -43.13 34.13 -8.01
C ALA A 42 -42.76 35.47 -7.35
N ASP A 43 -42.56 35.47 -6.02
CA ASP A 43 -42.34 36.65 -5.20
C ASP A 43 -40.90 36.77 -4.66
N VAL A 44 -39.93 35.98 -5.16
CA VAL A 44 -38.52 36.13 -4.75
C VAL A 44 -37.80 37.16 -5.63
N ASP A 45 -37.03 38.04 -4.98
CA ASP A 45 -36.32 39.14 -5.64
C ASP A 45 -35.06 38.70 -6.42
N TRP A 46 -34.69 37.42 -6.35
CA TRP A 46 -33.51 36.86 -7.03
C TRP A 46 -33.90 35.93 -8.18
N VAL A 47 -33.13 35.99 -9.27
CA VAL A 47 -33.32 35.20 -10.49
C VAL A 47 -32.19 34.19 -10.58
N ALA A 48 -32.48 32.89 -10.52
CA ALA A 48 -31.48 31.87 -10.84
C ALA A 48 -31.21 31.84 -12.35
N HIS A 49 -29.96 32.03 -12.72
CA HIS A 49 -29.43 31.91 -14.06
C HIS A 49 -28.62 30.63 -14.15
N TYR A 50 -28.97 29.78 -15.12
CA TYR A 50 -28.29 28.51 -15.34
C TYR A 50 -26.91 28.71 -16.00
N ILE A 51 -25.88 28.03 -15.48
CA ILE A 51 -24.53 28.07 -16.03
C ILE A 51 -24.25 26.77 -16.83
N CYS A 52 -24.28 25.62 -16.16
CA CYS A 52 -24.01 24.32 -16.79
C CYS A 52 -24.37 23.13 -15.89
N GLU A 53 -24.30 21.93 -16.46
CA GLU A 53 -24.36 20.64 -15.75
C GLU A 53 -23.07 19.83 -15.99
N ARG A 54 -22.49 19.26 -14.94
CA ARG A 54 -21.40 18.25 -15.02
C ARG A 54 -22.01 16.85 -14.85
N ARG A 55 -21.58 15.85 -15.64
CA ARG A 55 -22.06 14.47 -15.53
C ARG A 55 -21.31 13.69 -14.45
N ILE A 56 -22.08 12.98 -13.61
CA ILE A 56 -21.67 11.93 -12.65
C ILE A 56 -20.76 12.40 -11.48
N PRO A 57 -21.33 12.61 -10.27
CA PRO A 57 -22.76 12.86 -10.03
C PRO A 57 -23.22 14.09 -10.83
N THR A 58 -24.50 14.14 -11.19
CA THR A 58 -25.02 15.32 -11.89
C THR A 58 -24.99 16.52 -10.95
N ILE A 59 -24.08 17.46 -11.21
CA ILE A 59 -23.93 18.70 -10.44
C ILE A 59 -24.40 19.87 -11.30
N ARG A 60 -25.32 20.66 -10.78
CA ARG A 60 -25.87 21.85 -11.44
C ARG A 60 -25.22 23.11 -10.94
N TYR A 61 -24.75 23.92 -11.86
CA TYR A 61 -24.21 25.24 -11.58
C TYR A 61 -25.21 26.32 -12.00
N LEU A 62 -25.48 27.25 -11.09
CA LEU A 62 -26.35 28.39 -11.31
C LEU A 62 -25.80 29.62 -10.57
N HIS A 63 -26.21 30.82 -10.97
CA HIS A 63 -25.94 32.04 -10.21
C HIS A 63 -27.23 32.82 -9.96
N ASN A 64 -27.28 33.61 -8.89
CA ASN A 64 -28.40 34.52 -8.62
C ASN A 64 -28.07 36.00 -8.92
N GLY A 65 -26.95 36.23 -9.62
CA GLY A 65 -26.38 37.56 -9.89
C GLY A 65 -25.44 38.07 -8.79
N THR A 66 -25.44 37.46 -7.60
CA THR A 66 -24.53 37.81 -6.49
C THR A 66 -23.61 36.66 -6.07
N HIS A 67 -24.06 35.41 -6.22
CA HIS A 67 -23.32 34.22 -5.86
C HIS A 67 -23.48 33.14 -6.93
N VAL A 68 -22.46 32.29 -7.05
CA VAL A 68 -22.49 31.05 -7.83
C VAL A 68 -22.76 29.88 -6.88
N PHE A 69 -23.63 28.98 -7.30
CA PHE A 69 -24.08 27.82 -6.55
C PHE A 69 -23.81 26.54 -7.32
N ALA A 70 -23.42 25.49 -6.60
CA ALA A 70 -23.38 24.12 -7.06
C ALA A 70 -24.39 23.29 -6.26
N ASP A 71 -25.38 22.69 -6.94
CA ASP A 71 -26.49 21.95 -6.33
C ASP A 71 -27.20 22.69 -5.18
N GLY A 72 -27.40 24.00 -5.37
CA GLY A 72 -28.13 24.86 -4.43
C GLY A 72 -27.29 25.38 -3.25
N VAL A 73 -26.01 25.02 -3.16
CA VAL A 73 -25.08 25.51 -2.14
C VAL A 73 -24.06 26.45 -2.78
N PRO A 74 -23.72 27.61 -2.18
CA PRO A 74 -22.66 28.47 -2.69
C PRO A 74 -21.35 27.71 -2.89
N ILE A 75 -20.68 27.94 -4.01
CA ILE A 75 -19.35 27.34 -4.22
C ILE A 75 -18.41 27.79 -3.10
N SER A 76 -17.75 26.82 -2.49
CA SER A 76 -16.99 27.02 -1.25
C SER A 76 -15.60 26.40 -1.34
N ASP A 77 -14.67 26.96 -0.59
CA ASP A 77 -13.30 26.46 -0.48
C ASP A 77 -13.26 25.10 0.26
N ARG A 78 -12.05 24.54 0.41
CA ARG A 78 -11.87 23.24 1.08
C ARG A 78 -12.31 23.24 2.54
N LYS A 79 -12.43 24.40 3.20
CA LYS A 79 -12.93 24.55 4.57
C LYS A 79 -14.45 24.73 4.64
N GLY A 80 -15.12 24.89 3.50
CA GLY A 80 -16.55 25.14 3.42
C GLY A 80 -16.90 26.63 3.53
N VAL A 81 -15.93 27.52 3.33
CA VAL A 81 -16.17 28.97 3.29
C VAL A 81 -16.51 29.36 1.85
N PRO A 82 -17.61 30.10 1.60
CA PRO A 82 -17.95 30.57 0.26
C PRO A 82 -16.77 31.31 -0.39
N LEU A 83 -16.49 31.04 -1.67
CA LEU A 83 -15.42 31.76 -2.37
C LEU A 83 -15.78 33.24 -2.53
N ALA A 84 -14.88 34.11 -2.10
CA ALA A 84 -14.97 35.55 -2.33
C ALA A 84 -14.36 35.92 -3.69
N GLY A 85 -14.84 37.03 -4.27
CA GLY A 85 -14.27 37.59 -5.51
C GLY A 85 -14.67 36.86 -6.80
N VAL A 86 -15.63 35.94 -6.72
CA VAL A 86 -16.23 35.30 -7.90
C VAL A 86 -17.16 36.28 -8.57
N ASP A 87 -16.96 36.56 -9.86
CA ASP A 87 -17.94 37.29 -10.66
C ASP A 87 -19.01 36.32 -11.20
N PRO A 88 -20.23 36.32 -10.65
CA PRO A 88 -21.25 35.36 -11.03
C PRO A 88 -21.78 35.58 -12.45
N LEU A 89 -21.66 36.80 -13.01
CA LEU A 89 -22.23 37.15 -14.30
C LEU A 89 -21.38 36.65 -15.47
N SER A 90 -20.06 36.59 -15.29
CA SER A 90 -19.12 36.05 -16.29
C SER A 90 -18.70 34.61 -16.01
N PHE A 91 -19.09 34.04 -14.87
CA PHE A 91 -18.75 32.67 -14.47
C PHE A 91 -19.31 31.62 -15.43
N ARG A 92 -18.41 30.84 -16.02
CA ARG A 92 -18.74 29.80 -16.99
C ARG A 92 -17.81 28.62 -16.89
N ARG A 93 -18.31 27.44 -17.27
CA ARG A 93 -17.49 26.23 -17.37
C ARG A 93 -16.60 26.29 -18.60
N LEU A 94 -15.32 25.97 -18.43
CA LEU A 94 -14.40 25.76 -19.54
C LEU A 94 -14.55 24.31 -20.04
N ALA A 95 -14.11 23.35 -19.25
CA ALA A 95 -14.34 21.91 -19.47
C ALA A 95 -14.10 21.15 -18.15
N ASP A 96 -14.69 19.95 -18.04
CA ASP A 96 -14.58 19.06 -16.88
C ASP A 96 -14.72 19.75 -15.53
N ARG A 97 -13.59 19.87 -14.81
CA ARG A 97 -13.49 20.44 -13.46
C ARG A 97 -12.96 21.88 -13.44
N TRP A 98 -12.87 22.53 -14.60
CA TRP A 98 -12.31 23.86 -14.76
C TRP A 98 -13.37 24.87 -15.20
N PHE A 99 -13.36 26.02 -14.55
CA PHE A 99 -14.29 27.13 -14.75
C PHE A 99 -13.49 28.43 -14.82
N ARG A 100 -14.10 29.49 -15.33
CA ARG A 100 -13.55 30.84 -15.25
C ARG A 100 -14.63 31.87 -15.07
N ASP A 101 -14.23 33.02 -14.56
CA ASP A 101 -14.93 34.29 -14.79
C ASP A 101 -14.01 35.20 -15.61
N ASP A 102 -14.29 36.50 -15.67
CA ASP A 102 -13.47 37.43 -16.45
C ASP A 102 -12.09 37.71 -15.82
N ALA A 103 -11.91 37.46 -14.50
CA ALA A 103 -10.66 37.74 -13.78
C ALA A 103 -9.87 36.49 -13.39
N HIS A 104 -10.54 35.35 -13.20
CA HIS A 104 -9.98 34.17 -12.53
C HIS A 104 -10.33 32.87 -13.23
N VAL A 105 -9.45 31.89 -13.05
CA VAL A 105 -9.71 30.47 -13.34
C VAL A 105 -9.94 29.73 -12.04
N TYR A 106 -10.92 28.84 -12.04
CA TYR A 106 -11.29 28.02 -10.90
C TYR A 106 -11.14 26.53 -11.22
N GLY A 107 -10.56 25.79 -10.28
CA GLY A 107 -10.56 24.34 -10.30
C GLY A 107 -11.54 23.77 -9.27
N GLN A 108 -12.21 22.69 -9.62
CA GLN A 108 -13.09 21.93 -8.72
C GLN A 108 -12.33 20.71 -8.18
N GLY A 109 -12.02 20.74 -6.88
CA GLY A 109 -11.48 19.63 -6.12
C GLY A 109 -12.56 18.76 -5.49
N GLU A 110 -12.16 17.61 -4.96
CA GLU A 110 -13.05 16.65 -4.30
C GLU A 110 -12.30 15.95 -3.16
N THR A 111 -12.96 15.78 -2.02
CA THR A 111 -12.57 14.85 -0.96
C THR A 111 -13.54 13.67 -0.94
N ALA A 112 -13.26 12.66 -0.11
CA ALA A 112 -14.17 11.51 0.06
C ALA A 112 -15.62 11.87 0.44
N THR A 113 -15.88 13.10 0.91
CA THR A 113 -17.18 13.51 1.43
C THR A 113 -17.72 14.84 0.90
N LYS A 114 -16.92 15.63 0.15
CA LYS A 114 -17.37 16.94 -0.35
C LYS A 114 -16.59 17.43 -1.57
N LEU A 115 -17.28 18.24 -2.38
CA LEU A 115 -16.68 19.05 -3.43
C LEU A 115 -16.19 20.38 -2.84
N PHE A 116 -15.16 20.96 -3.46
CA PHE A 116 -14.71 22.31 -3.15
C PHE A 116 -14.11 22.97 -4.39
N TRP A 117 -14.04 24.29 -4.39
CA TRP A 117 -13.45 25.06 -5.49
C TRP A 117 -12.27 25.88 -4.98
N PHE A 118 -11.33 26.16 -5.88
CA PHE A 118 -10.19 27.02 -5.58
C PHE A 118 -9.87 27.88 -6.79
N ILE A 119 -9.32 29.07 -6.54
CA ILE A 119 -8.76 29.93 -7.58
C ILE A 119 -7.39 29.35 -7.97
N ALA A 120 -7.21 29.05 -9.25
CA ALA A 120 -5.95 28.63 -9.84
C ALA A 120 -4.99 29.82 -9.83
N ARG A 121 -4.02 29.81 -8.91
CA ARG A 121 -3.19 30.99 -8.62
C ARG A 121 -2.29 31.34 -9.80
N GLY A 122 -2.39 32.59 -10.26
CA GLY A 122 -1.59 33.11 -11.36
C GLY A 122 -2.02 32.62 -12.74
N ALA A 123 -3.17 31.94 -12.84
CA ALA A 123 -3.76 31.53 -14.10
C ALA A 123 -4.31 32.74 -14.87
N ASP A 124 -3.93 32.85 -16.13
CA ASP A 124 -4.46 33.85 -17.05
C ASP A 124 -5.78 33.35 -17.63
N ALA A 125 -6.90 33.92 -17.17
CA ALA A 125 -8.24 33.45 -17.54
C ALA A 125 -8.48 33.48 -19.05
N ASP A 126 -7.90 34.45 -19.77
CA ASP A 126 -8.08 34.66 -21.20
C ASP A 126 -7.38 33.63 -22.09
N SER A 127 -6.20 33.16 -21.70
CA SER A 127 -5.45 32.15 -22.44
C SER A 127 -5.60 30.72 -21.90
N PHE A 128 -6.34 30.53 -20.80
CA PHE A 128 -6.47 29.22 -20.17
C PHE A 128 -7.20 28.21 -21.05
N THR A 129 -6.51 27.12 -21.34
CA THR A 129 -7.00 25.97 -22.09
C THR A 129 -7.03 24.75 -21.18
N VAL A 130 -8.16 24.03 -21.17
CA VAL A 130 -8.29 22.79 -20.42
C VAL A 130 -7.74 21.64 -21.28
N LEU A 131 -6.83 20.86 -20.70
CA LEU A 131 -6.22 19.71 -21.38
C LEU A 131 -6.94 18.41 -21.03
N ASN A 132 -7.33 18.25 -19.76
CA ASN A 132 -8.19 17.17 -19.28
C ASN A 132 -8.81 17.52 -17.91
N GLU A 133 -9.43 16.56 -17.22
CA GLU A 133 -10.05 16.79 -15.92
C GLU A 133 -9.07 17.23 -14.82
N ARG A 134 -7.75 17.11 -15.06
CA ARG A 134 -6.69 17.35 -14.07
C ARG A 134 -5.73 18.46 -14.44
N TYR A 135 -5.51 18.68 -15.73
CA TYR A 135 -4.53 19.62 -16.23
C TYR A 135 -5.19 20.70 -17.09
N GLY A 136 -4.69 21.91 -16.94
CA GLY A 136 -4.90 23.02 -17.86
C GLY A 136 -3.58 23.71 -18.14
N VAL A 137 -3.58 24.63 -19.10
CA VAL A 137 -2.41 25.42 -19.49
C VAL A 137 -2.87 26.82 -19.86
N ASP A 138 -2.07 27.83 -19.55
CA ASP A 138 -2.23 29.18 -20.09
C ASP A 138 -0.96 29.60 -20.84
N LYS A 139 -0.89 30.87 -21.26
CA LYS A 139 0.28 31.40 -21.98
C LYS A 139 1.59 31.43 -21.18
N ALA A 140 1.62 31.01 -19.90
CA ALA A 140 2.76 31.12 -18.99
C ALA A 140 3.06 29.84 -18.18
N ALA A 141 2.08 28.96 -17.94
CA ALA A 141 2.26 27.78 -17.11
C ALA A 141 1.25 26.67 -17.42
N GLY A 142 1.64 25.44 -17.08
CA GLY A 142 0.70 24.35 -16.85
C GLY A 142 0.09 24.46 -15.44
N TYR A 143 -1.06 23.82 -15.23
CA TYR A 143 -1.76 23.80 -13.95
C TYR A 143 -2.27 22.40 -13.69
N TYR A 144 -2.21 21.98 -12.42
CA TYR A 144 -2.78 20.73 -11.96
C TYR A 144 -3.88 20.98 -10.92
N ILE A 145 -4.92 20.17 -10.95
CA ILE A 145 -6.19 20.33 -10.23
C ILE A 145 -6.09 20.32 -8.69
N THR A 146 -4.92 20.06 -8.12
CA THR A 146 -4.66 20.27 -6.69
C THR A 146 -4.13 21.68 -6.39
N ASN A 147 -4.37 22.63 -7.29
CA ASN A 147 -3.88 24.02 -7.24
C ASN A 147 -2.35 24.15 -7.33
N LEU A 148 -1.73 23.26 -8.10
CA LEU A 148 -0.29 23.36 -8.41
C LEU A 148 -0.12 24.10 -9.73
N ARG A 149 0.67 25.17 -9.69
CA ARG A 149 1.17 25.85 -10.89
C ARG A 149 2.47 25.17 -11.31
N LEU A 150 2.59 24.86 -12.59
CA LEU A 150 3.72 24.16 -13.21
C LEU A 150 4.40 25.14 -14.17
N PRO A 151 5.37 25.95 -13.69
CA PRO A 151 6.08 26.90 -14.53
C PRO A 151 6.76 26.17 -15.68
N THR A 152 6.58 26.69 -16.89
CA THR A 152 7.20 26.15 -18.09
C THR A 152 7.74 27.30 -18.93
N GLU A 153 8.91 27.09 -19.53
CA GLU A 153 9.55 28.09 -20.40
C GLU A 153 8.87 28.13 -21.78
N GLU A 154 8.18 27.05 -22.16
CA GLU A 154 7.55 26.89 -23.47
C GLU A 154 6.10 26.39 -23.32
N PRO A 155 5.16 27.23 -22.85
CA PRO A 155 3.79 26.81 -22.54
C PRO A 155 3.04 26.18 -23.71
N GLY A 156 3.37 26.55 -24.95
CA GLY A 156 2.81 25.94 -26.16
C GLY A 156 3.18 24.47 -26.37
N THR A 157 4.15 23.93 -25.62
CA THR A 157 4.56 22.52 -25.67
C THR A 157 3.94 21.67 -24.56
N PHE A 158 3.23 22.30 -23.61
CA PHE A 158 2.64 21.61 -22.48
C PHE A 158 1.44 20.78 -22.93
N GLY A 159 1.50 19.47 -22.73
CA GLY A 159 0.49 18.52 -23.20
C GLY A 159 0.37 17.28 -22.32
N ILE A 160 -0.70 16.52 -22.56
CA ILE A 160 -0.97 15.28 -21.83
C ILE A 160 -0.11 14.14 -22.37
N VAL A 161 0.50 13.38 -21.46
CA VAL A 161 1.06 12.08 -21.79
C VAL A 161 -0.07 11.06 -21.65
N SER A 162 -0.61 10.61 -22.77
CA SER A 162 -1.66 9.58 -22.79
C SER A 162 -1.08 8.19 -22.47
N TYR A 163 -1.87 7.34 -21.82
CA TYR A 163 -1.55 5.93 -21.62
C TYR A 163 -2.80 5.07 -21.88
N TYR A 164 -2.64 3.75 -21.94
CA TYR A 164 -3.69 2.81 -22.36
C TYR A 164 -4.12 1.90 -21.21
N TYR A 165 -5.43 1.66 -21.09
CA TYR A 165 -6.00 0.56 -20.30
C TYR A 165 -6.73 -0.42 -21.24
N GLY A 166 -6.14 -1.59 -21.48
CA GLY A 166 -6.83 -2.72 -22.13
C GLY A 166 -6.02 -3.47 -23.19
N ARG A 167 -6.46 -4.69 -23.53
CA ARG A 167 -5.84 -5.49 -24.61
C ARG A 167 -6.18 -4.90 -25.98
N GLY A 168 -5.17 -4.72 -26.82
CA GLY A 168 -5.29 -4.24 -28.20
C GLY A 168 -4.95 -2.76 -28.32
N GLN A 169 -3.95 -2.43 -29.15
CA GLN A 169 -3.57 -1.06 -29.42
C GLN A 169 -4.71 -0.29 -30.09
N LYS A 170 -5.26 0.73 -29.42
CA LYS A 170 -5.99 1.81 -30.06
C LYS A 170 -5.45 3.14 -29.53
N PRO A 171 -4.70 3.92 -30.34
CA PRO A 171 -4.16 5.19 -29.91
C PRO A 171 -5.24 6.19 -29.42
N GLY A 172 -4.95 6.94 -28.34
CA GLY A 172 -5.64 8.19 -28.00
C GLY A 172 -6.89 8.17 -27.10
N ILE A 173 -7.24 7.08 -26.41
CA ILE A 173 -8.56 6.99 -25.71
C ILE A 173 -8.57 7.61 -24.29
N HIS A 174 -7.46 7.65 -23.54
CA HIS A 174 -7.44 8.12 -22.13
C HIS A 174 -6.68 9.43 -21.90
N VAL A 175 -6.85 10.42 -22.78
CA VAL A 175 -6.36 11.78 -22.50
C VAL A 175 -7.12 12.38 -21.32
N GLU A 176 -8.43 12.15 -21.26
CA GLU A 176 -9.34 12.70 -20.23
C GLU A 176 -8.94 12.26 -18.81
N GLU A 177 -8.50 11.02 -18.64
CA GLU A 177 -8.17 10.42 -17.34
C GLU A 177 -6.65 10.32 -17.10
N SER A 178 -5.81 10.99 -17.90
CA SER A 178 -4.36 10.88 -17.67
C SER A 178 -3.91 11.66 -16.43
N HIS A 179 -3.01 11.04 -15.66
CA HIS A 179 -2.30 11.66 -14.54
C HIS A 179 -0.98 12.30 -14.95
N TYR A 180 -0.59 12.18 -16.22
CA TYR A 180 0.74 12.55 -16.71
C TYR A 180 0.64 13.68 -17.74
N ALA A 181 1.54 14.65 -17.62
CA ALA A 181 1.70 15.75 -18.55
C ALA A 181 3.18 16.01 -18.79
N LYS A 182 3.52 16.70 -19.87
CA LYS A 182 4.90 17.11 -20.15
C LYS A 182 4.92 18.41 -20.92
N ASP A 183 6.00 19.16 -20.77
CA ASP A 183 6.42 20.18 -21.74
C ASP A 183 7.64 19.67 -22.52
N SER A 184 8.34 20.54 -23.25
CA SER A 184 9.53 20.17 -24.00
C SER A 184 10.72 19.73 -23.15
N ARG A 185 10.72 20.02 -21.84
CA ARG A 185 11.87 19.83 -20.93
C ARG A 185 11.58 18.91 -19.74
N LYS A 186 10.34 18.91 -19.26
CA LYS A 186 9.91 18.29 -18.00
C LYS A 186 8.73 17.37 -18.20
N VAL A 187 8.72 16.30 -17.42
CA VAL A 187 7.60 15.37 -17.30
C VAL A 187 7.01 15.51 -15.92
N TYR A 188 5.69 15.47 -15.83
CA TYR A 188 4.95 15.59 -14.58
C TYR A 188 4.03 14.39 -14.40
N ALA A 189 4.03 13.82 -13.20
CA ALA A 189 3.08 12.81 -12.75
C ALA A 189 2.33 13.36 -11.54
N TYR A 190 1.00 13.36 -11.58
CA TYR A 190 0.16 13.89 -10.50
C TYR A 190 0.53 15.34 -10.10
N GLY A 191 0.95 16.16 -11.07
CA GLY A 191 1.40 17.54 -10.86
C GLY A 191 2.81 17.69 -10.26
N VAL A 192 3.58 16.61 -10.13
CA VAL A 192 4.96 16.62 -9.60
C VAL A 192 5.93 16.26 -10.70
N GLU A 193 7.04 16.99 -10.81
CA GLU A 193 8.11 16.72 -11.79
C GLU A 193 8.75 15.35 -11.55
N ILE A 194 8.92 14.56 -12.62
CA ILE A 194 9.74 13.36 -12.60
C ILE A 194 11.19 13.77 -12.88
N GLU A 195 11.96 13.95 -11.82
CA GLU A 195 13.34 14.44 -11.92
C GLU A 195 14.21 13.57 -12.85
N GLY A 196 14.85 14.23 -13.81
CA GLY A 196 15.77 13.60 -14.75
C GLY A 196 15.10 12.78 -15.87
N ALA A 197 13.77 12.81 -15.99
CA ALA A 197 13.07 12.22 -17.12
C ALA A 197 13.32 13.02 -18.41
N ASP A 198 13.57 12.31 -19.51
CA ASP A 198 13.68 12.94 -20.83
C ASP A 198 12.29 13.18 -21.43
N ALA A 199 11.82 14.43 -21.36
CA ALA A 199 10.46 14.78 -21.79
C ALA A 199 10.16 14.48 -23.27
N PRO A 200 11.05 14.77 -24.25
CA PRO A 200 10.79 14.44 -25.64
C PRO A 200 10.53 12.94 -25.85
N GLY A 201 11.36 12.08 -25.25
CA GLY A 201 11.25 10.63 -25.35
C GLY A 201 10.20 9.99 -24.44
N PHE A 202 9.65 10.69 -23.45
CA PHE A 202 8.76 10.08 -22.46
C PHE A 202 7.40 9.68 -23.06
N HIS A 203 7.07 8.38 -22.96
CA HIS A 203 5.81 7.79 -23.41
C HIS A 203 5.44 6.55 -22.59
N ALA A 204 4.15 6.21 -22.56
CA ALA A 204 3.68 4.97 -21.94
C ALA A 204 4.07 3.74 -22.78
N ILE A 205 4.44 2.65 -22.11
CA ILE A 205 4.71 1.35 -22.71
C ILE A 205 3.82 0.27 -22.08
N GLY A 206 3.55 -0.80 -22.80
CA GLY A 206 2.61 -1.84 -22.37
C GLY A 206 1.13 -1.43 -22.47
N TYR A 207 0.25 -2.29 -21.94
CA TYR A 207 -1.20 -2.18 -22.12
C TYR A 207 -1.96 -1.79 -20.84
N GLU A 208 -1.26 -1.73 -19.71
CA GLU A 208 -1.86 -1.47 -18.41
C GLU A 208 -1.69 -0.03 -17.94
N GLY A 209 -0.91 0.81 -18.63
CA GLY A 209 -0.83 2.24 -18.33
C GLY A 209 -0.01 2.61 -17.11
N HIS A 210 0.84 1.71 -16.62
CA HIS A 210 1.73 1.95 -15.48
C HIS A 210 3.22 1.90 -15.84
N TYR A 211 3.62 1.34 -16.97
CA TYR A 211 5.01 1.42 -17.42
C TYR A 211 5.20 2.60 -18.38
N PHE A 212 6.31 3.30 -18.24
CA PHE A 212 6.72 4.38 -19.13
C PHE A 212 8.18 4.19 -19.51
N ALA A 213 8.56 4.76 -20.65
CA ALA A 213 9.94 4.78 -21.10
C ALA A 213 10.29 6.17 -21.62
N ASP A 214 11.54 6.56 -21.40
CA ASP A 214 12.16 7.67 -22.12
C ASP A 214 13.35 7.18 -22.94
N LYS A 215 14.23 8.07 -23.39
CA LYS A 215 15.42 7.66 -24.17
C LYS A 215 16.45 6.86 -23.37
N ASN A 216 16.46 6.97 -22.04
CA ASN A 216 17.50 6.46 -21.14
C ASN A 216 16.99 5.38 -20.17
N ARG A 217 15.71 5.40 -19.79
CA ARG A 217 15.19 4.70 -18.61
C ARG A 217 13.80 4.12 -18.83
N ILE A 218 13.49 3.10 -18.03
CA ILE A 218 12.15 2.58 -17.82
C ILE A 218 11.64 3.07 -16.47
N TYR A 219 10.35 3.35 -16.40
CA TYR A 219 9.66 3.80 -15.22
C TYR A 219 8.48 2.90 -14.91
N TRP A 220 8.26 2.65 -13.63
CA TRP A 220 6.99 2.20 -13.11
C TRP A 220 6.31 3.40 -12.44
N GLU A 221 5.20 3.83 -13.04
CA GLU A 221 4.50 5.07 -12.72
C GLU A 221 5.43 6.28 -12.83
N ASN A 222 5.76 6.91 -11.71
CA ASN A 222 6.67 8.06 -11.63
C ASN A 222 8.07 7.70 -11.12
N LYS A 223 8.39 6.40 -10.96
CA LYS A 223 9.67 5.95 -10.40
C LYS A 223 10.51 5.25 -11.47
N PRO A 224 11.77 5.66 -11.69
CA PRO A 224 12.67 4.91 -12.56
C PRO A 224 12.93 3.53 -11.96
N ILE A 225 12.97 2.50 -12.82
CA ILE A 225 13.36 1.14 -12.44
C ILE A 225 14.89 1.06 -12.56
N PRO A 226 15.62 0.97 -11.44
CA PRO A 226 17.08 0.88 -11.47
C PRO A 226 17.54 -0.38 -12.20
N ASP A 227 18.62 -0.26 -12.97
CA ASP A 227 19.29 -1.36 -13.67
C ASP A 227 18.42 -2.11 -14.70
N ALA A 228 17.20 -1.64 -15.00
CA ALA A 228 16.40 -2.19 -16.08
C ALA A 228 17.08 -1.91 -17.42
N ASP A 229 17.28 -2.97 -18.20
CA ASP A 229 17.87 -2.81 -19.52
C ASP A 229 16.86 -2.18 -20.48
N ARG A 230 17.10 -0.91 -20.83
CA ARG A 230 16.18 -0.09 -21.61
C ARG A 230 15.87 -0.66 -22.99
N GLU A 231 16.82 -1.34 -23.62
CA GLU A 231 16.70 -1.84 -24.99
C GLU A 231 15.90 -3.13 -25.07
N SER A 232 16.05 -4.01 -24.09
CA SER A 232 15.40 -5.33 -24.05
C SER A 232 14.15 -5.40 -23.17
N PHE A 233 13.76 -4.31 -22.51
CA PHE A 233 12.58 -4.29 -21.65
C PHE A 233 11.28 -4.48 -22.43
N ILE A 234 10.53 -5.54 -22.09
CA ILE A 234 9.29 -5.94 -22.73
C ILE A 234 8.19 -6.01 -21.66
N CYS A 235 7.09 -5.29 -21.89
CA CYS A 235 5.87 -5.44 -21.11
C CYS A 235 5.10 -6.66 -21.62
N ALA A 236 5.02 -7.71 -20.82
CA ALA A 236 4.42 -8.99 -21.17
C ALA A 236 3.06 -9.16 -20.49
N SER A 237 2.12 -8.26 -20.79
CA SER A 237 0.76 -8.29 -20.23
C SER A 237 -0.01 -9.59 -20.49
N GLU A 238 0.45 -10.38 -21.48
CA GLU A 238 -0.08 -11.71 -21.80
C GLU A 238 0.32 -12.78 -20.77
N ALA A 239 1.51 -12.64 -20.16
CA ALA A 239 1.97 -13.49 -19.05
C ALA A 239 1.24 -13.16 -17.74
N GLY A 240 0.84 -11.90 -17.57
CA GLY A 240 0.03 -11.45 -16.43
C GLY A 240 0.00 -9.93 -16.31
N GLN A 241 -0.93 -9.42 -15.50
CA GLN A 241 -1.03 -7.98 -15.25
C GLN A 241 0.27 -7.46 -14.62
N TYR A 242 0.83 -6.40 -15.22
CA TYR A 242 2.06 -5.72 -14.74
C TYR A 242 3.34 -6.56 -14.85
N GLN A 243 3.27 -7.68 -15.57
CA GLN A 243 4.44 -8.48 -15.85
C GLN A 243 5.25 -7.85 -16.98
N ALA A 244 6.55 -7.78 -16.74
CA ALA A 244 7.53 -7.35 -17.71
C ALA A 244 8.79 -8.17 -17.54
N TYR A 245 9.70 -8.12 -18.50
CA TYR A 245 11.03 -8.68 -18.36
C TYR A 245 12.02 -7.86 -19.19
N ASP A 246 13.29 -7.92 -18.85
CA ASP A 246 14.36 -7.53 -19.74
C ASP A 246 15.22 -8.76 -20.10
N LYS A 247 16.32 -8.57 -20.82
CA LYS A 247 17.20 -9.68 -21.20
C LYS A 247 17.73 -10.46 -20.00
N ASP A 248 17.81 -9.88 -18.81
CA ASP A 248 18.46 -10.44 -17.62
C ASP A 248 17.48 -11.03 -16.60
N ARG A 249 16.27 -10.48 -16.46
CA ARG A 249 15.32 -10.90 -15.41
C ARG A 249 13.86 -10.49 -15.67
N PRO A 250 12.90 -11.17 -15.00
CA PRO A 250 11.51 -10.74 -14.94
C PRO A 250 11.27 -9.61 -13.93
N TYR A 251 10.18 -8.87 -14.12
CA TYR A 251 9.68 -7.78 -13.27
C TYR A 251 8.18 -7.94 -13.00
N TYR A 252 7.75 -7.53 -11.81
CA TYR A 252 6.35 -7.38 -11.44
C TYR A 252 6.13 -6.01 -10.82
N ALA A 253 5.24 -5.19 -11.41
CA ALA A 253 4.97 -3.83 -10.95
C ALA A 253 6.25 -2.99 -10.72
N GLY A 254 7.17 -3.07 -11.69
CA GLY A 254 8.47 -2.40 -11.64
C GLY A 254 9.53 -3.02 -10.73
N GLN A 255 9.19 -4.04 -9.95
CA GLN A 255 10.14 -4.69 -9.04
C GLN A 255 10.81 -5.89 -9.73
N PRO A 256 12.15 -6.01 -9.71
CA PRO A 256 12.85 -7.18 -10.24
C PRO A 256 12.45 -8.44 -9.47
N GLN A 257 12.24 -9.54 -10.18
CA GLN A 257 11.84 -10.83 -9.62
C GLN A 257 12.96 -11.86 -9.75
N SER A 258 12.89 -12.94 -8.96
CA SER A 258 13.84 -14.05 -9.07
C SER A 258 13.61 -14.84 -10.36
N VAL A 259 14.71 -15.07 -11.11
CA VAL A 259 14.70 -15.88 -12.34
C VAL A 259 14.24 -17.31 -12.08
N SER A 260 14.76 -18.02 -11.06
CA SER A 260 14.36 -19.42 -10.85
C SER A 260 12.96 -19.54 -10.24
N ALA A 261 12.52 -18.60 -9.40
CA ALA A 261 11.17 -18.61 -8.82
C ALA A 261 10.10 -18.37 -9.90
N GLU A 262 10.39 -17.49 -10.86
CA GLU A 262 9.47 -17.13 -11.94
C GLU A 262 9.52 -18.10 -13.13
N PHE A 263 10.55 -18.96 -13.24
CA PHE A 263 10.72 -19.87 -14.38
C PHE A 263 9.46 -20.69 -14.72
N GLU A 264 8.83 -21.32 -13.73
CA GLU A 264 7.62 -22.13 -13.94
C GLU A 264 6.40 -21.27 -14.27
N HIS A 265 6.28 -20.09 -13.63
CA HIS A 265 5.19 -19.16 -13.87
C HIS A 265 5.19 -18.63 -15.31
N TRP A 266 6.39 -18.35 -15.85
CA TRP A 266 6.58 -17.81 -17.19
C TRP A 266 6.66 -18.86 -18.30
N ARG A 267 6.69 -20.16 -17.96
CA ARG A 267 6.79 -21.25 -18.95
C ARG A 267 5.76 -21.10 -20.07
N GLY A 268 4.48 -20.94 -19.72
CA GLY A 268 3.41 -20.87 -20.70
C GLY A 268 3.51 -19.66 -21.65
N TYR A 269 4.14 -18.57 -21.20
CA TYR A 269 4.42 -17.41 -22.05
C TYR A 269 5.56 -17.73 -23.03
N PHE A 270 6.74 -18.11 -22.54
CA PHE A 270 7.89 -18.36 -23.42
C PHE A 270 7.68 -19.55 -24.38
N GLU A 271 6.96 -20.59 -23.96
CA GLU A 271 6.58 -21.71 -24.86
C GLU A 271 5.60 -21.29 -25.97
N ALA A 272 4.76 -20.28 -25.71
CA ALA A 272 3.84 -19.72 -26.71
C ALA A 272 4.51 -18.70 -27.65
N HIS A 273 5.70 -18.22 -27.29
CA HIS A 273 6.46 -17.20 -28.01
C HIS A 273 7.87 -17.70 -28.40
N PRO A 274 7.99 -18.73 -29.26
CA PRO A 274 9.27 -19.31 -29.65
C PRO A 274 10.17 -18.33 -30.43
N GLU A 275 9.63 -17.22 -30.93
CA GLU A 275 10.37 -16.13 -31.56
C GLU A 275 11.28 -15.37 -30.59
N ILE A 276 11.01 -15.45 -29.28
CA ILE A 276 11.80 -14.78 -28.24
C ILE A 276 12.99 -15.69 -27.91
N ALA A 277 14.11 -15.53 -28.62
CA ALA A 277 15.34 -16.26 -28.33
C ALA A 277 16.21 -15.55 -27.26
N GLU A 278 17.09 -16.31 -26.61
CA GLU A 278 18.18 -15.80 -25.74
C GLU A 278 17.74 -14.98 -24.51
N SER A 279 16.48 -15.09 -24.08
CA SER A 279 15.98 -14.45 -22.86
C SER A 279 16.55 -15.08 -21.57
N TRP A 280 16.32 -14.42 -20.44
CA TRP A 280 16.64 -14.96 -19.11
C TRP A 280 16.04 -16.35 -18.88
N TRP A 281 14.85 -16.62 -19.42
CA TRP A 281 14.13 -17.88 -19.23
C TRP A 281 14.82 -19.04 -19.95
N HIS A 282 15.29 -18.82 -21.19
CA HIS A 282 16.04 -19.82 -21.95
C HIS A 282 17.40 -20.13 -21.31
N ARG A 283 18.09 -19.10 -20.79
CA ARG A 283 19.34 -19.32 -20.05
C ARG A 283 19.11 -20.12 -18.76
N GLU A 284 18.00 -19.85 -18.06
CA GLU A 284 17.60 -20.62 -16.88
C GLU A 284 17.20 -22.06 -17.24
N GLN A 285 16.52 -22.27 -18.37
CA GLN A 285 16.21 -23.61 -18.87
C GLN A 285 17.49 -24.40 -19.14
N ALA A 286 18.40 -23.86 -19.95
CA ALA A 286 19.67 -24.50 -20.29
C ALA A 286 20.51 -24.80 -19.03
N ARG A 287 20.51 -23.88 -18.05
CA ARG A 287 21.17 -24.09 -16.76
C ARG A 287 20.55 -25.27 -16.00
N ARG A 288 19.21 -25.39 -15.95
CA ARG A 288 18.50 -26.49 -15.28
C ARG A 288 18.77 -27.84 -15.96
N GLU A 289 18.85 -27.85 -17.28
CA GLU A 289 19.16 -29.05 -18.06
C GLU A 289 20.64 -29.49 -17.89
N ALA A 290 21.55 -28.52 -17.72
CA ALA A 290 22.97 -28.79 -17.48
C ALA A 290 23.31 -29.12 -16.02
N ALA A 291 22.44 -28.79 -15.07
CA ALA A 291 22.66 -29.11 -13.66
C ALA A 291 22.62 -30.63 -13.47
N PRO A 292 23.66 -31.25 -12.89
CA PRO A 292 23.61 -32.67 -12.54
C PRO A 292 22.40 -32.89 -11.63
N SER A 293 21.71 -34.02 -11.76
CA SER A 293 20.70 -34.46 -10.79
C SER A 293 21.35 -34.50 -9.41
N ALA A 294 21.28 -33.40 -8.68
CA ALA A 294 21.85 -33.24 -7.36
C ALA A 294 21.06 -34.17 -6.44
N THR A 295 21.61 -35.35 -6.24
CA THR A 295 21.02 -36.45 -5.47
C THR A 295 21.27 -36.29 -3.96
N GLY A 296 21.96 -35.21 -3.54
CA GLY A 296 22.22 -34.85 -2.15
C GLY A 296 21.29 -33.75 -1.63
N GLN A 297 20.91 -33.82 -0.35
CA GLN A 297 20.20 -32.72 0.32
C GLN A 297 21.10 -31.48 0.45
N PRO A 298 20.58 -30.25 0.28
CA PRO A 298 21.33 -29.02 0.51
C PRO A 298 21.99 -29.00 1.89
N VAL A 299 23.23 -28.52 1.94
CA VAL A 299 24.06 -28.44 3.17
C VAL A 299 23.90 -27.06 3.79
N ALA A 300 23.76 -26.97 5.11
CA ALA A 300 23.68 -25.69 5.81
C ALA A 300 24.98 -24.90 5.67
N ILE A 301 24.89 -23.60 5.35
CA ILE A 301 26.04 -22.70 5.16
C ILE A 301 26.03 -21.49 6.11
N GLY A 302 25.11 -21.48 7.08
CA GLY A 302 24.97 -20.44 8.10
C GLY A 302 23.59 -19.77 8.08
N GLY A 303 23.08 -19.42 9.26
CA GLY A 303 21.75 -18.80 9.40
C GLY A 303 20.65 -19.66 8.74
N PRO A 304 19.70 -19.05 8.00
CA PRO A 304 18.66 -19.78 7.29
C PRO A 304 19.12 -20.40 5.95
N TYR A 305 20.39 -20.24 5.59
CA TYR A 305 20.90 -20.54 4.25
C TYR A 305 21.47 -21.94 4.11
N PHE A 306 21.20 -22.55 2.96
CA PHE A 306 21.68 -23.85 2.54
C PHE A 306 22.28 -23.76 1.14
N SER A 307 23.14 -24.71 0.77
CA SER A 307 23.67 -24.81 -0.58
C SER A 307 23.68 -26.24 -1.11
N ASP A 308 23.34 -26.39 -2.38
CA ASP A 308 23.50 -27.64 -3.14
C ASP A 308 24.83 -27.70 -3.91
N GLY A 309 25.76 -26.78 -3.62
CA GLY A 309 27.04 -26.62 -4.32
C GLY A 309 26.98 -25.64 -5.49
N SER A 310 25.78 -25.24 -5.94
CA SER A 310 25.58 -24.29 -7.03
C SER A 310 24.68 -23.10 -6.66
N ARG A 311 23.72 -23.32 -5.76
CA ARG A 311 22.72 -22.34 -5.34
C ARG A 311 22.81 -22.07 -3.85
N ILE A 312 22.35 -20.90 -3.46
CA ILE A 312 21.97 -20.55 -2.09
C ILE A 312 20.46 -20.67 -1.99
N MET A 313 20.02 -21.43 -1.00
CA MET A 313 18.64 -21.83 -0.84
C MET A 313 18.19 -21.60 0.60
N VAL A 314 16.88 -21.44 0.76
CA VAL A 314 16.22 -21.39 2.06
C VAL A 314 15.07 -22.38 2.08
N ARG A 315 14.66 -22.78 3.28
CA ARG A 315 13.45 -23.55 3.47
C ARG A 315 12.32 -22.59 3.87
N PRO A 316 11.25 -22.46 3.07
CA PRO A 316 10.18 -21.53 3.39
C PRO A 316 9.47 -21.90 4.69
N GLU A 317 8.98 -20.90 5.42
CA GLU A 317 8.30 -21.10 6.70
C GLU A 317 6.84 -21.59 6.55
N ARG A 318 6.25 -21.55 5.34
CA ARG A 318 4.83 -21.87 5.14
C ARG A 318 4.59 -23.39 4.94
N PRO A 319 3.60 -24.00 5.64
CA PRO A 319 3.40 -25.46 5.71
C PRO A 319 3.07 -26.21 4.40
N ARG A 320 3.03 -25.56 3.24
CA ARG A 320 2.83 -26.21 1.94
C ARG A 320 4.10 -26.27 1.09
N ASP A 321 5.16 -25.59 1.51
CA ASP A 321 6.32 -25.33 0.66
C ASP A 321 7.49 -26.19 1.12
N GLY A 322 7.30 -27.52 1.14
CA GLY A 322 8.35 -28.50 1.43
C GLY A 322 9.50 -28.54 0.42
N GLU A 323 9.52 -27.59 -0.52
CA GLU A 323 10.54 -27.43 -1.54
C GLU A 323 11.51 -26.32 -1.13
N TRP A 324 12.80 -26.58 -1.34
CA TRP A 324 13.85 -25.60 -1.19
C TRP A 324 13.65 -24.46 -2.20
N VAL A 325 13.71 -23.21 -1.73
CA VAL A 325 13.63 -22.03 -2.61
C VAL A 325 15.02 -21.45 -2.80
N SER A 326 15.42 -21.27 -4.06
CA SER A 326 16.68 -20.63 -4.44
C SER A 326 16.57 -19.11 -4.29
N LEU A 327 17.60 -18.48 -3.73
CA LEU A 327 17.69 -17.03 -3.58
C LEU A 327 18.45 -16.41 -4.75
N ASP A 328 17.88 -16.42 -5.96
CA ASP A 328 18.64 -16.04 -7.17
C ASP A 328 18.98 -14.56 -7.30
N HIS A 329 18.46 -13.73 -6.41
CA HIS A 329 18.87 -12.34 -6.30
C HIS A 329 20.20 -12.18 -5.53
N PHE A 330 20.70 -13.27 -4.94
CA PHE A 330 22.04 -13.35 -4.39
C PHE A 330 22.98 -13.88 -5.47
N ASP A 331 24.20 -13.37 -5.52
CA ASP A 331 25.24 -14.00 -6.31
C ASP A 331 25.73 -15.27 -5.60
N HIS A 332 25.24 -16.43 -6.07
CA HIS A 332 25.46 -17.72 -5.42
C HIS A 332 26.95 -18.07 -5.25
N GLY A 333 27.80 -17.73 -6.23
CA GLY A 333 29.21 -18.10 -6.23
C GLY A 333 30.07 -17.30 -5.25
N SER A 334 29.66 -16.08 -4.91
CA SER A 334 30.37 -15.22 -3.96
C SER A 334 29.68 -15.12 -2.60
N PHE A 335 28.51 -15.74 -2.44
CA PHE A 335 27.72 -15.61 -1.22
C PHE A 335 28.43 -16.18 0.01
N ARG A 336 28.39 -15.43 1.11
CA ARG A 336 28.87 -15.83 2.42
C ARG A 336 27.91 -15.35 3.49
N HIS A 337 27.48 -16.25 4.37
CA HIS A 337 26.71 -15.88 5.55
C HIS A 337 27.54 -14.97 6.47
N LEU A 338 26.88 -14.00 7.12
CA LEU A 338 27.51 -13.09 8.08
C LEU A 338 26.90 -13.27 9.47
N ALA A 339 25.65 -12.86 9.65
CA ALA A 339 24.96 -12.92 10.95
C ALA A 339 23.45 -12.99 10.74
N GLY A 340 22.74 -13.78 11.56
CA GLY A 340 21.29 -13.92 11.46
C GLY A 340 20.82 -14.26 10.04
N VAL A 341 19.93 -13.42 9.49
CA VAL A 341 19.42 -13.51 8.11
C VAL A 341 20.24 -12.69 7.11
N PHE A 342 21.46 -12.27 7.46
CA PHE A 342 22.33 -11.46 6.60
C PHE A 342 23.48 -12.30 6.04
N GLY A 343 23.85 -11.97 4.82
CA GLY A 343 25.07 -12.44 4.18
C GLY A 343 25.65 -11.36 3.28
N GLN A 344 26.76 -11.66 2.63
CA GLN A 344 27.36 -10.81 1.61
C GLN A 344 27.51 -11.58 0.32
N ASP A 345 27.43 -10.88 -0.79
CA ASP A 345 27.84 -11.38 -2.10
C ASP A 345 28.68 -10.30 -2.81
N ARG A 346 29.10 -10.54 -4.05
CA ARG A 346 29.93 -9.62 -4.85
C ARG A 346 29.28 -8.25 -5.06
N HIS A 347 27.98 -8.13 -4.85
CA HIS A 347 27.21 -6.91 -5.00
C HIS A 347 26.91 -6.24 -3.66
N GLY A 348 27.40 -6.76 -2.54
CA GLY A 348 27.33 -6.13 -1.22
C GLY A 348 26.49 -6.92 -0.21
N LEU A 349 25.99 -6.22 0.80
CA LEU A 349 25.23 -6.83 1.90
C LEU A 349 23.86 -7.30 1.38
N ARG A 350 23.50 -8.52 1.77
CA ARG A 350 22.27 -9.21 1.43
C ARG A 350 21.54 -9.62 2.69
N TYR A 351 20.22 -9.71 2.61
CA TYR A 351 19.41 -10.25 3.69
C TYR A 351 18.22 -11.03 3.14
N PHE A 352 17.72 -11.95 3.95
CA PHE A 352 16.57 -12.78 3.64
C PHE A 352 15.38 -12.41 4.51
N THR A 353 14.21 -12.26 3.90
CA THR A 353 12.94 -12.03 4.58
C THR A 353 12.07 -13.27 4.50
N PRO A 354 11.79 -13.95 5.63
CA PRO A 354 10.92 -15.13 5.63
C PRO A 354 9.54 -14.88 5.03
N GLY A 355 9.09 -15.77 4.14
CA GLY A 355 7.80 -15.67 3.44
C GLY A 355 7.80 -14.76 2.19
N LEU A 356 8.93 -14.12 1.86
CA LEU A 356 9.12 -13.33 0.64
C LEU A 356 10.20 -13.94 -0.29
N GLU A 357 10.42 -15.25 -0.21
CA GLU A 357 11.51 -15.95 -0.93
C GLU A 357 11.47 -15.74 -2.47
N ARG A 358 10.29 -15.43 -3.02
CA ARG A 358 10.07 -15.23 -4.46
C ARG A 358 10.39 -13.81 -4.94
N TYR A 359 10.51 -12.86 -4.02
CA TYR A 359 10.74 -11.45 -4.33
C TYR A 359 12.23 -11.14 -4.25
N GLY A 360 12.79 -10.53 -5.31
CA GLY A 360 14.18 -10.12 -5.33
C GLY A 360 14.38 -8.82 -4.54
N HIS A 361 15.22 -8.86 -3.50
CA HIS A 361 15.64 -7.65 -2.79
C HIS A 361 16.99 -7.15 -3.33
N ALA A 362 17.08 -5.84 -3.55
CA ALA A 362 18.33 -5.18 -3.90
C ALA A 362 19.34 -5.28 -2.73
N PRO A 363 20.67 -5.18 -3.02
CA PRO A 363 21.68 -4.97 -1.99
C PRO A 363 21.28 -3.87 -1.01
N VAL A 364 21.67 -4.03 0.24
CA VAL A 364 21.45 -2.99 1.25
C VAL A 364 22.31 -1.77 0.91
N LYS A 365 21.66 -0.68 0.52
CA LYS A 365 22.33 0.54 0.05
C LYS A 365 23.21 1.13 1.17
N GLY A 366 24.44 1.49 0.81
CA GLY A 366 25.42 2.13 1.72
C GLY A 366 26.11 1.17 2.69
N ALA A 367 25.71 -0.10 2.71
CA ALA A 367 26.23 -1.09 3.63
C ALA A 367 27.71 -1.39 3.40
N ASP A 368 28.43 -1.64 4.48
CA ASP A 368 29.78 -2.19 4.47
C ASP A 368 29.75 -3.63 5.00
N PRO A 369 29.74 -4.65 4.13
CA PRO A 369 29.64 -6.04 4.57
C PRO A 369 30.88 -6.55 5.31
N VAL A 370 32.03 -5.88 5.15
CA VAL A 370 33.31 -6.29 5.75
C VAL A 370 33.31 -5.98 7.25
N SER A 371 32.69 -4.87 7.65
CA SER A 371 32.56 -4.44 9.04
C SER A 371 31.20 -4.75 9.65
N PHE A 372 30.33 -5.45 8.93
CA PHE A 372 28.97 -5.77 9.38
C PHE A 372 28.98 -6.82 10.51
N GLU A 373 28.32 -6.49 11.62
CA GLU A 373 28.19 -7.36 12.78
C GLU A 373 26.82 -7.21 13.47
N GLN A 374 26.42 -8.23 14.20
CA GLN A 374 25.29 -8.16 15.12
C GLN A 374 25.74 -7.53 16.44
N VAL A 375 25.02 -6.50 16.90
CA VAL A 375 25.34 -5.80 18.15
C VAL A 375 24.68 -6.53 19.32
N ASP A 376 23.36 -6.62 19.30
CA ASP A 376 22.54 -7.35 20.28
C ASP A 376 21.11 -7.49 19.75
N GLY A 377 20.47 -8.64 19.99
CA GLY A 377 19.11 -8.94 19.52
C GLY A 377 18.88 -8.57 18.04
N PRO A 378 17.84 -7.78 17.70
CA PRO A 378 17.53 -7.37 16.33
C PRO A 378 18.40 -6.23 15.78
N TRP A 379 19.47 -5.83 16.48
CA TRP A 379 20.34 -4.72 16.10
C TRP A 379 21.65 -5.18 15.47
N PHE A 380 21.99 -4.56 14.35
CA PHE A 380 23.23 -4.80 13.61
C PHE A 380 23.90 -3.45 13.31
N ARG A 381 25.18 -3.46 12.99
CA ARG A 381 25.89 -2.26 12.53
C ARG A 381 27.01 -2.63 11.57
N ASP A 382 27.45 -1.63 10.84
CA ASP A 382 28.75 -1.62 10.18
C ASP A 382 29.49 -0.30 10.50
N LYS A 383 30.62 -0.05 9.84
CA LYS A 383 31.41 1.17 10.09
C LYS A 383 30.71 2.49 9.74
N GLY A 384 29.64 2.45 8.94
CA GLY A 384 28.95 3.62 8.40
C GLY A 384 27.47 3.74 8.78
N GLN A 385 26.84 2.67 9.27
CA GLN A 385 25.41 2.66 9.57
C GLN A 385 24.99 1.61 10.62
N VAL A 386 23.82 1.84 11.20
CA VAL A 386 23.13 0.92 12.11
C VAL A 386 21.90 0.36 11.42
N TYR A 387 21.53 -0.87 11.76
CA TYR A 387 20.38 -1.57 11.23
C TYR A 387 19.51 -2.11 12.35
N TYR A 388 18.23 -2.16 12.09
CA TYR A 388 17.27 -2.91 12.89
C TYR A 388 16.52 -3.88 11.98
N PHE A 389 16.56 -5.16 12.32
CA PHE A 389 15.81 -6.23 11.66
C PHE A 389 15.38 -7.27 12.68
N ASP A 390 14.08 -7.31 12.94
CA ASP A 390 13.47 -8.30 13.82
C ASP A 390 12.86 -9.40 12.97
N ASN A 391 13.44 -10.61 12.97
CA ASN A 391 12.94 -11.72 12.16
C ASN A 391 11.75 -12.45 12.82
N GLU A 392 11.41 -12.12 14.07
CA GLU A 392 10.35 -12.80 14.81
C GLU A 392 8.96 -12.22 14.50
N VAL A 393 8.88 -11.04 13.90
CA VAL A 393 7.61 -10.40 13.50
C VAL A 393 7.01 -10.97 12.20
N ALA A 394 5.70 -10.80 12.01
CA ALA A 394 4.95 -11.40 10.91
C ALA A 394 5.42 -11.01 9.49
N MET A 395 5.89 -9.77 9.34
CA MET A 395 6.38 -9.18 8.09
C MET A 395 7.60 -8.33 8.44
N PRO A 396 8.79 -8.93 8.52
CA PRO A 396 9.96 -8.22 8.97
C PRO A 396 10.50 -7.31 7.86
N GLU A 397 10.89 -6.09 8.24
CA GLU A 397 11.44 -5.09 7.32
C GLU A 397 12.76 -4.55 7.85
N LEU A 398 13.75 -4.44 6.97
CA LEU A 398 15.04 -3.86 7.30
C LEU A 398 14.95 -2.35 7.44
N SER A 399 15.24 -1.86 8.64
CA SER A 399 15.38 -0.43 8.90
C SER A 399 16.85 -0.03 8.89
N VAL A 400 17.25 0.87 7.99
CA VAL A 400 18.54 1.58 8.06
C VAL A 400 18.38 2.77 9.00
N VAL A 401 19.09 2.73 10.12
CA VAL A 401 18.89 3.61 11.26
C VAL A 401 19.86 4.78 11.20
N LYS A 402 19.33 5.99 11.15
CA LYS A 402 20.12 7.24 11.27
C LYS A 402 20.55 7.45 12.72
N ALA A 403 21.58 6.73 13.13
CA ALA A 403 22.18 6.80 14.45
C ALA A 403 23.48 7.64 14.44
N ASP A 404 23.82 8.19 15.59
CA ASP A 404 25.17 8.65 15.90
C ASP A 404 26.01 7.43 16.31
N LEU A 405 26.87 6.95 15.40
CA LEU A 405 27.62 5.71 15.57
C LEU A 405 28.55 5.71 16.80
N ALA A 406 29.09 6.87 17.17
CA ALA A 406 30.04 7.00 18.28
C ALA A 406 29.37 6.82 19.66
N SER A 407 28.09 7.19 19.76
CA SER A 407 27.32 7.12 21.01
C SER A 407 26.21 6.07 20.98
N PHE A 408 26.08 5.30 19.89
CA PHE A 408 25.05 4.30 19.73
C PHE A 408 25.18 3.18 20.75
N GLN A 409 24.10 2.91 21.48
CA GLN A 409 24.02 1.88 22.50
C GLN A 409 22.68 1.15 22.41
N VAL A 410 22.71 -0.18 22.29
CA VAL A 410 21.53 -1.02 22.43
C VAL A 410 21.17 -1.14 23.92
N LEU A 411 19.90 -0.94 24.25
CA LEU A 411 19.36 -1.06 25.61
C LEU A 411 18.74 -2.43 25.86
N GLY A 412 18.39 -3.16 24.80
CA GLY A 412 17.77 -4.49 24.81
C GLY A 412 16.58 -4.55 23.85
N ASP A 413 16.38 -5.70 23.22
CA ASP A 413 15.27 -5.99 22.31
C ASP A 413 15.03 -4.86 21.27
N ALA A 414 13.86 -4.24 21.28
CA ALA A 414 13.49 -3.20 20.35
C ALA A 414 14.12 -1.82 20.63
N TYR A 415 14.90 -1.65 21.70
CA TYR A 415 15.34 -0.34 22.19
C TYR A 415 16.85 -0.12 22.04
N ALA A 416 17.19 1.06 21.52
CA ALA A 416 18.54 1.61 21.50
C ALA A 416 18.49 3.11 21.78
N ARG A 417 19.65 3.71 22.00
CA ARG A 417 19.82 5.16 22.15
C ARG A 417 21.12 5.63 21.54
N ASP A 418 21.19 6.93 21.30
CA ASP A 418 22.43 7.63 20.98
C ASP A 418 22.38 9.06 21.55
N ALA A 419 23.41 9.86 21.28
CA ALA A 419 23.50 11.26 21.75
C ALA A 419 22.34 12.15 21.29
N LYS A 420 21.55 11.72 20.29
CA LYS A 420 20.41 12.46 19.73
C LYS A 420 19.06 11.93 20.23
N GLY A 421 19.04 10.90 21.06
CA GLY A 421 17.82 10.40 21.70
C GLY A 421 17.58 8.90 21.61
N LEU A 422 16.35 8.50 21.97
CA LEU A 422 15.89 7.11 21.94
C LEU A 422 15.53 6.68 20.51
N ILE A 423 15.89 5.44 20.17
CA ILE A 423 15.56 4.78 18.91
C ILE A 423 14.84 3.48 19.26
N VAL A 424 13.66 3.26 18.69
CA VAL A 424 12.85 2.06 18.97
C VAL A 424 12.35 1.49 17.66
N GLU A 425 12.58 0.19 17.45
CA GLU A 425 12.26 -0.53 16.21
C GLU A 425 12.88 0.17 14.97
N GLY A 426 14.15 0.58 15.08
CA GLY A 426 14.87 1.32 14.04
C GLY A 426 14.43 2.78 13.83
N VAL A 427 13.41 3.27 14.55
CA VAL A 427 12.84 4.61 14.37
C VAL A 427 13.17 5.51 15.55
N ARG A 428 13.74 6.69 15.28
CA ARG A 428 13.99 7.71 16.30
C ARG A 428 12.70 8.24 16.90
N LYS A 429 12.58 8.20 18.22
CA LYS A 429 11.41 8.71 18.96
C LYS A 429 11.65 10.13 19.45
N ARG A 430 10.56 10.90 19.52
CA ARG A 430 10.51 12.28 20.05
C ARG A 430 9.67 12.29 21.33
N GLY A 431 9.88 13.27 22.20
CA GLY A 431 9.11 13.43 23.43
C GLY A 431 9.54 12.51 24.57
N ILE A 432 10.78 12.03 24.55
CA ILE A 432 11.46 11.41 25.68
C ILE A 432 12.65 12.32 26.01
N ASP A 433 12.48 13.17 27.02
CA ASP A 433 13.45 14.21 27.36
C ASP A 433 14.71 13.63 28.02
N ASP A 434 14.59 12.48 28.70
CA ASP A 434 15.70 11.74 29.28
C ASP A 434 15.78 10.29 28.75
N PRO A 435 16.40 10.06 27.59
CA PRO A 435 16.69 8.73 27.08
C PRO A 435 17.62 7.91 27.99
N ALA A 436 18.35 8.55 28.91
CA ALA A 436 19.26 7.85 29.81
C ALA A 436 18.49 7.05 30.88
N ALA A 437 17.32 7.54 31.27
CA ALA A 437 16.41 6.90 32.23
C ALA A 437 15.60 5.72 31.65
N VAL A 438 15.65 5.49 30.33
CA VAL A 438 14.91 4.40 29.68
C VAL A 438 15.62 3.07 29.92
N GLN A 439 14.87 2.09 30.42
CA GLN A 439 15.32 0.73 30.67
C GLN A 439 14.42 -0.24 29.90
N ALA A 440 14.99 -0.99 28.95
CA ALA A 440 14.26 -2.03 28.24
C ALA A 440 13.86 -3.13 29.24
N ILE A 441 12.64 -3.64 29.14
CA ILE A 441 12.10 -4.66 30.05
C ILE A 441 11.53 -5.87 29.27
N GLY A 442 11.90 -6.03 28.01
CA GLY A 442 11.48 -7.16 27.16
C GLY A 442 10.74 -6.70 25.90
N HIS A 443 11.11 -7.26 24.75
CA HIS A 443 10.44 -7.08 23.46
C HIS A 443 10.23 -5.59 23.11
N SER A 444 8.97 -5.20 22.88
CA SER A 444 8.55 -3.84 22.56
C SER A 444 8.32 -2.95 23.80
N PHE A 445 8.70 -3.37 25.01
CA PHE A 445 8.44 -2.66 26.26
C PHE A 445 9.70 -2.13 26.95
N ALA A 446 9.56 -0.94 27.53
CA ALA A 446 10.57 -0.31 28.37
C ALA A 446 9.88 0.41 29.55
N ARG A 447 10.68 0.93 30.48
CA ARG A 447 10.20 1.83 31.53
C ARG A 447 11.15 3.00 31.74
N MET A 448 10.60 4.08 32.28
CA MET A 448 11.31 5.28 32.70
C MET A 448 10.74 5.68 34.06
N GLY A 449 11.42 5.27 35.14
CA GLY A 449 10.81 5.26 36.47
C GLY A 449 9.53 4.39 36.49
N ASP A 450 8.44 4.98 36.97
CA ASP A 450 7.10 4.35 37.00
C ASP A 450 6.34 4.45 35.66
N THR A 451 6.88 5.17 34.69
CA THR A 451 6.25 5.30 33.37
C THR A 451 6.61 4.11 32.50
N LEU A 452 5.62 3.27 32.19
CA LEU A 452 5.76 2.22 31.18
C LEU A 452 5.75 2.80 29.76
N LEU A 453 6.60 2.27 28.90
CA LEU A 453 6.70 2.60 27.48
C LEU A 453 6.31 1.37 26.64
N TYR A 454 5.49 1.60 25.62
CA TYR A 454 5.18 0.61 24.59
C TYR A 454 5.58 1.16 23.21
N ARG A 455 6.51 0.49 22.53
CA ARG A 455 7.12 0.95 21.25
C ARG A 455 7.63 2.39 21.32
N GLY A 456 8.22 2.75 22.47
CA GLY A 456 8.78 4.07 22.74
C GLY A 456 7.75 5.17 23.06
N LYS A 457 6.47 4.84 23.27
CA LYS A 457 5.43 5.78 23.69
C LYS A 457 5.03 5.57 25.15
N PRO A 458 4.92 6.64 25.96
CA PRO A 458 4.36 6.54 27.31
C PRO A 458 2.94 5.97 27.34
N VAL A 459 2.73 4.96 28.18
CA VAL A 459 1.43 4.35 28.42
C VAL A 459 0.67 5.21 29.41
N THR A 460 -0.34 5.94 28.94
CA THR A 460 -1.10 6.91 29.76
C THR A 460 -2.07 6.27 30.75
N LYS A 461 -2.48 5.02 30.50
CA LYS A 461 -3.44 4.28 31.34
C LYS A 461 -2.94 2.86 31.62
N PRO A 462 -1.88 2.68 32.43
CA PRO A 462 -1.30 1.37 32.70
C PRO A 462 -2.19 0.50 33.61
N GLY A 463 -3.24 1.09 34.22
CA GLY A 463 -4.13 0.39 35.13
C GLY A 463 -3.41 0.04 36.44
N LYS A 464 -3.45 -1.24 36.83
CA LYS A 464 -2.83 -1.74 38.07
C LYS A 464 -1.49 -2.44 37.85
N VAL A 465 -0.92 -2.34 36.66
CA VAL A 465 0.39 -2.95 36.36
C VAL A 465 1.45 -2.28 37.23
N ASP A 466 2.20 -3.08 37.96
CA ASP A 466 3.39 -2.66 38.71
C ASP A 466 4.59 -2.52 37.73
N PRO A 467 5.07 -1.30 37.44
CA PRO A 467 6.16 -1.09 36.50
C PRO A 467 7.49 -1.71 36.95
N ALA A 468 7.72 -1.85 38.27
CA ALA A 468 8.98 -2.38 38.79
C ALA A 468 9.08 -3.90 38.64
N ALA A 469 7.95 -4.60 38.68
CA ALA A 469 7.84 -6.05 38.53
C ALA A 469 7.41 -6.49 37.12
N ALA A 470 7.19 -5.54 36.20
CA ALA A 470 6.74 -5.80 34.84
C ALA A 470 7.87 -6.30 33.93
N ARG A 471 7.52 -7.26 33.06
CA ARG A 471 8.37 -7.70 31.95
C ARG A 471 7.56 -7.91 30.67
N GLY A 472 8.14 -7.55 29.53
CA GLY A 472 7.65 -7.96 28.22
C GLY A 472 7.84 -9.46 28.04
N VAL A 473 6.81 -10.14 27.53
CA VAL A 473 6.83 -11.59 27.23
C VAL A 473 6.48 -11.90 25.78
N HIS A 474 6.09 -10.86 25.04
CA HIS A 474 5.81 -10.85 23.61
C HIS A 474 5.77 -9.38 23.14
N ASP A 475 5.92 -9.11 21.86
CA ASP A 475 5.85 -7.74 21.30
C ASP A 475 4.55 -6.99 21.60
N GLN A 476 3.50 -7.71 21.98
CA GLN A 476 2.22 -7.12 22.31
C GLN A 476 1.84 -7.32 23.77
N LEU A 477 2.58 -8.11 24.54
CA LEU A 477 2.19 -8.48 25.90
C LEU A 477 3.30 -8.21 26.90
N LEU A 478 2.96 -7.41 27.90
CA LEU A 478 3.71 -7.24 29.14
C LEU A 478 2.88 -7.76 30.30
N ILE A 479 3.52 -8.39 31.28
CA ILE A 479 2.90 -8.91 32.49
C ILE A 479 3.76 -8.56 33.71
N ASP A 480 3.11 -8.20 34.82
CA ASP A 480 3.77 -8.03 36.12
C ASP A 480 3.69 -9.29 37.00
N ALA A 481 4.39 -9.30 38.12
CA ALA A 481 4.41 -10.42 39.06
C ALA A 481 3.02 -10.79 39.64
N ASN A 482 2.06 -9.86 39.63
CA ASN A 482 0.68 -10.07 40.09
C ASN A 482 -0.26 -10.54 38.95
N GLY A 483 0.26 -10.66 37.73
CA GLY A 483 -0.48 -11.05 36.53
C GLY A 483 -1.27 -9.93 35.88
N HIS A 484 -1.11 -8.68 36.31
CA HIS A 484 -1.65 -7.54 35.59
C HIS A 484 -0.88 -7.36 34.29
N MET A 485 -1.59 -7.05 33.20
CA MET A 485 -1.01 -7.08 31.87
C MET A 485 -1.24 -5.78 31.10
N LEU A 486 -0.34 -5.49 30.17
CA LEU A 486 -0.60 -4.60 29.03
C LEU A 486 -0.65 -5.43 27.75
N PHE A 487 -1.74 -5.30 27.00
CA PHE A 487 -1.88 -5.86 25.66
C PHE A 487 -1.95 -4.72 24.63
N GLY A 488 -0.92 -4.57 23.80
CA GLY A 488 -0.81 -3.46 22.86
C GLY A 488 -0.86 -2.08 23.54
N GLY A 489 -0.30 -1.98 24.76
CA GLY A 489 -0.37 -0.78 25.60
C GLY A 489 -1.68 -0.58 26.36
N SER A 490 -2.67 -1.47 26.21
CA SER A 490 -3.95 -1.41 26.93
C SER A 490 -3.98 -2.36 28.12
N TYR A 491 -4.42 -1.86 29.27
CA TYR A 491 -4.52 -2.67 30.49
C TYR A 491 -5.47 -3.88 30.36
N ARG A 492 -5.06 -5.01 30.96
CA ARG A 492 -5.83 -6.24 31.14
C ARG A 492 -5.70 -6.78 32.55
N LYS A 493 -6.79 -7.32 33.08
CA LYS A 493 -6.84 -7.95 34.41
C LYS A 493 -6.15 -9.33 34.37
N PRO A 494 -5.63 -9.82 35.52
CA PRO A 494 -5.06 -11.16 35.61
C PRO A 494 -6.06 -12.23 35.21
N ILE A 495 -5.58 -13.23 34.47
CA ILE A 495 -6.37 -14.42 34.13
C ILE A 495 -6.33 -15.37 35.33
N PRO A 496 -7.48 -15.91 35.79
CA PRO A 496 -7.50 -16.84 36.92
C PRO A 496 -6.57 -18.04 36.74
N GLY A 497 -5.66 -18.22 37.69
CA GLY A 497 -4.69 -19.32 37.70
C GLY A 497 -3.47 -19.14 36.79
N ILE A 498 -3.30 -17.96 36.17
CA ILE A 498 -2.06 -17.64 35.45
C ILE A 498 -0.88 -17.63 36.42
N ASP A 499 0.25 -18.18 35.98
CA ASP A 499 1.54 -18.04 36.66
C ASP A 499 2.42 -17.06 35.86
N PRO A 500 2.51 -15.79 36.28
CA PRO A 500 3.27 -14.77 35.57
C PRO A 500 4.77 -15.05 35.50
N ALA A 501 5.33 -15.76 36.48
CA ALA A 501 6.76 -16.01 36.55
C ALA A 501 7.22 -17.00 35.45
N THR A 502 6.36 -17.96 35.09
CA THR A 502 6.70 -19.02 34.14
C THR A 502 6.06 -18.84 32.76
N LEU A 503 5.24 -17.80 32.57
CA LEU A 503 4.59 -17.51 31.29
C LEU A 503 5.61 -17.17 30.19
N ASN A 504 5.64 -17.97 29.13
CA ASN A 504 6.47 -17.78 27.94
C ASN A 504 5.71 -18.16 26.66
N PHE A 505 6.06 -17.54 25.53
CA PHE A 505 5.44 -17.89 24.24
C PHE A 505 6.05 -19.16 23.65
N LEU A 506 5.20 -20.09 23.21
CA LEU A 506 5.54 -21.33 22.51
C LEU A 506 5.79 -21.09 21.01
N ASN A 507 5.09 -20.10 20.45
CA ASN A 507 5.21 -19.57 19.09
C ASN A 507 4.51 -18.20 19.04
N ARG A 508 4.28 -17.61 17.86
CA ARG A 508 3.73 -16.25 17.72
C ARG A 508 2.34 -16.05 18.33
N VAL A 509 1.56 -17.11 18.58
CA VAL A 509 0.16 -16.98 19.04
C VAL A 509 -0.23 -17.88 20.20
N PHE A 510 0.66 -18.76 20.66
CA PHE A 510 0.43 -19.57 21.85
C PHE A 510 1.47 -19.28 22.90
N ALA A 511 1.03 -19.13 24.14
CA ALA A 511 1.86 -19.01 25.33
C ALA A 511 1.53 -20.11 26.32
N ALA A 512 2.43 -20.36 27.25
CA ALA A 512 2.24 -21.34 28.29
C ALA A 512 2.93 -20.91 29.57
N ASP A 513 2.28 -21.16 30.69
CA ASP A 513 2.91 -21.10 32.01
C ASP A 513 3.18 -22.53 32.52
N ALA A 514 3.52 -22.69 33.80
CA ALA A 514 3.78 -24.00 34.40
C ALA A 514 2.58 -24.97 34.36
N ARG A 515 1.35 -24.47 34.20
CA ARG A 515 0.10 -25.24 34.35
C ARG A 515 -0.82 -25.19 33.16
N HIS A 516 -0.84 -24.09 32.42
CA HIS A 516 -1.86 -23.81 31.40
C HIS A 516 -1.23 -23.35 30.08
N VAL A 517 -1.99 -23.55 29.01
CA VAL A 517 -1.70 -23.00 27.68
C VAL A 517 -2.69 -21.86 27.40
N TYR A 518 -2.21 -20.83 26.74
CA TYR A 518 -2.95 -19.65 26.35
C TYR A 518 -2.82 -19.43 24.85
N ALA A 519 -3.89 -18.94 24.23
CA ALA A 519 -3.91 -18.45 22.86
C ALA A 519 -3.99 -16.93 22.88
N MET A 520 -3.19 -16.27 22.07
CA MET A 520 -3.29 -14.84 21.82
C MET A 520 -4.46 -14.57 20.87
N THR A 521 -5.30 -13.60 21.24
CA THR A 521 -6.45 -13.12 20.46
C THR A 521 -6.29 -11.64 20.20
N ASP A 522 -7.18 -11.07 19.39
CA ASP A 522 -7.20 -9.63 19.07
C ASP A 522 -7.34 -8.72 20.32
N THR A 523 -7.80 -9.29 21.45
CA THR A 523 -8.09 -8.54 22.67
C THR A 523 -7.21 -8.91 23.86
N GLY A 524 -6.39 -9.95 23.77
CA GLY A 524 -5.55 -10.43 24.88
C GLY A 524 -5.34 -11.95 24.86
N LEU A 525 -4.89 -12.51 25.98
CA LEU A 525 -4.73 -13.95 26.14
C LEU A 525 -6.07 -14.64 26.49
N LEU A 526 -6.30 -15.79 25.88
CA LEU A 526 -7.39 -16.72 26.17
C LEU A 526 -6.80 -18.01 26.73
N ARG A 527 -7.24 -18.46 27.91
CA ARG A 527 -6.84 -19.76 28.46
C ARG A 527 -7.47 -20.91 27.66
N CYS A 528 -6.64 -21.86 27.24
CA CYS A 528 -7.04 -23.03 26.45
C CYS A 528 -7.24 -24.24 27.36
N GLU A 529 -8.44 -24.41 27.92
CA GLU A 529 -8.75 -25.53 28.84
C GLU A 529 -8.60 -26.92 28.20
N GLU A 530 -8.71 -27.00 26.88
CA GLU A 530 -8.65 -28.26 26.13
C GLU A 530 -7.22 -28.72 25.82
N ILE A 531 -6.20 -27.92 26.13
CA ILE A 531 -4.81 -28.19 25.80
C ILE A 531 -4.04 -28.49 27.08
N ASP A 532 -3.65 -29.75 27.25
CA ASP A 532 -2.78 -30.15 28.35
C ASP A 532 -1.37 -29.60 28.15
N ARG A 533 -0.94 -28.76 29.09
CA ARG A 533 0.39 -28.16 29.15
C ARG A 533 1.52 -29.19 29.10
N LYS A 534 1.34 -30.40 29.63
CA LYS A 534 2.41 -31.42 29.68
C LYS A 534 2.74 -32.02 28.32
N HIS A 535 1.77 -32.03 27.41
CA HIS A 535 1.86 -32.73 26.14
C HIS A 535 1.85 -31.79 24.91
N VAL A 536 1.78 -30.48 25.14
CA VAL A 536 1.75 -29.48 24.06
C VAL A 536 3.12 -29.30 23.42
N GLN A 537 3.14 -29.27 22.10
CA GLN A 537 4.34 -28.96 21.31
C GLN A 537 4.01 -27.89 20.25
N PRO A 538 4.93 -26.95 19.95
CA PRO A 538 4.78 -26.04 18.82
C PRO A 538 4.59 -26.80 17.50
N ALA A 539 3.68 -26.31 16.65
CA ALA A 539 3.37 -26.87 15.34
C ALA A 539 3.41 -25.77 14.26
N GLY A 540 4.59 -25.19 14.09
CA GLY A 540 4.81 -23.97 13.31
C GLY A 540 4.49 -22.70 14.10
N LEU A 541 4.49 -21.56 13.41
CA LEU A 541 4.40 -20.23 14.03
C LEU A 541 3.02 -19.93 14.64
N TYR A 542 1.96 -20.53 14.12
CA TYR A 542 0.57 -20.16 14.44
C TYR A 542 -0.29 -21.30 14.99
N ALA A 543 0.34 -22.43 15.36
CA ALA A 543 -0.38 -23.61 15.81
C ALA A 543 0.43 -24.41 16.84
N VAL A 544 -0.28 -25.16 17.68
CA VAL A 544 0.29 -26.15 18.61
C VAL A 544 -0.31 -27.52 18.35
N ARG A 545 0.31 -28.57 18.86
CA ARG A 545 -0.13 -29.95 18.74
C ARG A 545 -0.15 -30.62 20.11
N VAL A 546 -1.17 -31.44 20.35
CA VAL A 546 -1.23 -32.43 21.44
C VAL A 546 -1.56 -33.77 20.82
N ALA A 547 -0.64 -34.74 20.92
CA ALA A 547 -0.70 -36.01 20.18
C ALA A 547 -0.99 -35.77 18.67
N ASP A 548 -2.06 -36.32 18.11
CA ASP A 548 -2.42 -36.13 16.70
C ASP A 548 -3.31 -34.91 16.43
N THR A 549 -3.70 -34.19 17.49
CA THR A 549 -4.61 -33.04 17.37
C THR A 549 -3.82 -31.75 17.21
N ARG A 550 -4.00 -31.07 16.09
CA ARG A 550 -3.46 -29.73 15.85
C ARG A 550 -4.48 -28.67 16.28
N PHE A 551 -4.02 -27.63 16.94
CA PHE A 551 -4.81 -26.48 17.36
C PHE A 551 -4.25 -25.21 16.71
N GLN A 552 -5.13 -24.33 16.22
CA GLN A 552 -4.75 -23.04 15.62
C GLN A 552 -5.69 -21.95 16.12
N VAL A 553 -5.29 -20.69 16.02
CA VAL A 553 -6.16 -19.55 16.34
C VAL A 553 -6.68 -18.92 15.05
N SER A 554 -7.99 -18.70 14.96
CA SER A 554 -8.61 -17.97 13.85
C SER A 554 -9.79 -17.14 14.37
N GLY A 555 -9.84 -15.85 14.00
CA GLY A 555 -10.89 -14.93 14.47
C GLY A 555 -11.00 -14.84 16.00
N GLY A 556 -9.88 -14.90 16.71
CA GLY A 556 -9.83 -14.85 18.17
C GLY A 556 -10.33 -16.10 18.90
N ARG A 557 -10.56 -17.22 18.19
CA ARG A 557 -11.00 -18.50 18.80
C ARG A 557 -10.03 -19.63 18.50
N LEU A 558 -9.96 -20.57 19.44
CA LEU A 558 -9.24 -21.83 19.27
C LEU A 558 -10.01 -22.73 18.30
N CYS A 559 -9.36 -23.15 17.23
CA CYS A 559 -9.92 -24.01 16.19
C CYS A 559 -9.18 -25.35 16.13
N LYS A 560 -9.93 -26.44 16.04
CA LYS A 560 -9.43 -27.78 15.69
C LYS A 560 -9.73 -28.04 14.20
N PRO A 561 -8.76 -28.44 13.37
CA PRO A 561 -9.06 -28.96 12.03
C PRO A 561 -9.97 -30.18 12.16
N LEU A 562 -11.05 -30.22 11.38
CA LEU A 562 -11.86 -31.43 11.24
C LEU A 562 -10.97 -32.56 10.69
N ARG A 563 -10.96 -33.73 11.35
CA ARG A 563 -10.37 -34.96 10.78
C ARG A 563 -11.01 -35.17 9.41
N ARG A 564 -10.21 -35.27 8.34
CA ARG A 564 -10.70 -35.87 7.09
C ARG A 564 -11.04 -37.34 7.43
N PRO A 565 -12.25 -37.84 7.17
CA PRO A 565 -12.53 -39.26 7.32
C PRO A 565 -11.67 -40.04 6.33
N GLU A 566 -11.09 -41.16 6.77
CA GLU A 566 -10.19 -42.05 6.02
C GLU A 566 -10.84 -42.81 4.85
N SER A 567 -12.02 -42.39 4.39
CA SER A 567 -12.74 -43.04 3.30
C SER A 567 -13.32 -42.01 2.33
N MET A 568 -12.47 -41.41 1.50
CA MET A 568 -12.91 -40.87 0.21
C MET A 568 -11.87 -41.21 -0.86
N PRO A 569 -12.27 -41.88 -1.96
CA PRO A 569 -11.34 -42.17 -3.04
C PRO A 569 -10.87 -40.87 -3.71
N ARG A 570 -9.61 -40.88 -4.15
CA ARG A 570 -8.99 -39.76 -4.89
C ARG A 570 -9.87 -39.45 -6.11
N PHE A 571 -10.52 -38.29 -6.12
CA PHE A 571 -11.18 -37.79 -7.32
C PHE A 571 -10.14 -37.23 -8.27
N ASP A 572 -10.02 -37.93 -9.40
CA ASP A 572 -9.28 -37.57 -10.59
C ASP A 572 -9.71 -36.19 -11.10
N HIS A 573 -8.75 -35.35 -11.45
CA HIS A 573 -8.97 -33.97 -11.88
C HIS A 573 -9.37 -33.94 -13.35
N GLY A 574 -10.66 -34.24 -13.61
CA GLY A 574 -11.28 -34.12 -14.93
C GLY A 574 -12.63 -33.41 -14.86
N ARG A 575 -12.67 -32.17 -15.37
CA ARG A 575 -13.87 -31.37 -15.69
C ARG A 575 -14.79 -30.95 -14.53
N LYS A 576 -14.71 -29.66 -14.15
CA LYS A 576 -15.81 -28.67 -14.28
C LYS A 576 -15.38 -27.32 -13.67
N ARG A 577 -14.89 -26.41 -14.51
CA ARG A 577 -15.01 -24.96 -14.28
C ARG A 577 -16.35 -24.52 -14.86
N ARG A 578 -17.37 -24.33 -14.01
CA ARG A 578 -18.48 -23.40 -14.25
C ARG A 578 -19.26 -23.20 -12.96
N LEU A 579 -19.57 -21.92 -12.70
CA LEU A 579 -20.25 -21.34 -11.53
C LEU A 579 -19.43 -21.24 -10.23
N LEU A 580 -18.74 -20.12 -10.09
CA LEU A 580 -18.76 -19.25 -8.89
C LEU A 580 -18.04 -17.92 -9.25
N LEU A 581 -18.63 -17.21 -10.22
CA LEU A 581 -18.39 -15.79 -10.49
C LEU A 581 -19.51 -15.01 -9.79
N SER A 582 -19.37 -14.79 -8.49
CA SER A 582 -20.10 -13.77 -7.70
C SER A 582 -19.71 -13.89 -6.22
N SER A 583 -18.54 -13.35 -5.87
CA SER A 583 -18.19 -12.89 -4.49
C SER A 583 -16.74 -12.43 -4.38
N ALA A 584 -15.89 -12.69 -5.37
CA ALA A 584 -14.49 -12.21 -5.41
C ALA A 584 -14.35 -10.75 -5.91
N ARG A 585 -15.20 -9.83 -5.44
CA ARG A 585 -15.07 -8.38 -5.71
C ARG A 585 -14.97 -7.51 -4.45
N ALA A 586 -14.82 -8.09 -3.27
CA ALA A 586 -14.80 -7.35 -2.00
C ALA A 586 -13.53 -7.55 -1.14
N SER A 587 -12.48 -8.22 -1.62
CA SER A 587 -11.26 -8.46 -0.80
C SER A 587 -9.93 -8.20 -1.49
N GLN A 588 -9.90 -7.50 -2.63
CA GLN A 588 -8.66 -7.05 -3.28
C GLN A 588 -8.46 -5.52 -3.23
N PHE A 589 -9.34 -4.77 -2.56
CA PHE A 589 -9.19 -3.34 -2.31
C PHE A 589 -8.52 -2.98 -0.97
N ALA A 590 -8.17 -3.98 -0.15
CA ALA A 590 -7.68 -3.77 1.22
C ALA A 590 -6.15 -3.91 1.40
N VAL A 591 -5.38 -4.22 0.36
CA VAL A 591 -3.92 -4.40 0.45
C VAL A 591 -3.13 -3.27 -0.21
N LEU A 592 -3.78 -2.37 -0.96
CA LEU A 592 -3.11 -1.23 -1.61
C LEU A 592 -3.32 0.13 -0.92
N LEU A 593 -4.06 0.21 0.20
CA LEU A 593 -4.38 1.48 0.88
C LEU A 593 -3.49 1.80 2.10
N CYS A 594 -2.52 0.96 2.46
CA CYS A 594 -1.69 1.18 3.66
C CYS A 594 -0.33 1.86 3.40
N SER A 595 0.01 2.26 2.17
CA SER A 595 1.33 2.86 1.86
C SER A 595 1.30 4.29 1.32
N VAL A 596 0.15 4.98 1.34
CA VAL A 596 0.02 6.38 0.83
C VAL A 596 -0.56 7.34 1.89
N VAL A 597 -0.61 6.97 3.17
CA VAL A 597 -1.08 7.87 4.26
C VAL A 597 0.00 8.15 5.31
N ALA A 598 1.29 8.07 4.93
CA ALA A 598 2.40 8.39 5.84
C ALA A 598 3.16 9.70 5.51
N GLU A 599 2.84 10.39 4.42
CA GLU A 599 3.37 11.74 4.13
C GLU A 599 2.27 12.64 3.55
N PHE A 600 1.37 13.10 4.43
CA PHE A 600 0.67 14.39 4.34
C PHE A 600 0.30 14.87 5.75
#